data_AF-A0A7V5LJF6-F1
#
_entry.id   AF-A0A7V5LJF6-F1
#
_cell.length_a   1.000
_cell.length_b   1.000
_cell.length_c   1.000
_cell.angle_alpha   90.00
_cell.angle_beta   90.00
_cell.angle_gamma   90.00
#
_symmetry.space_group_name_H-M   'P 1'
#
loop_
_entity.id
_entity.type
_entity.pdbx_description
1 polymer ?
#
loop_
_entity_poly.entity_id
_entity_poly.type
_entity_poly.pdbx_seq_one_letter_code
_entity_poly.pdbx_strand_id
1 'polypeptide(L)'
;MDFDSEFKAFEYDPNQPLDVEAWLKLDEMERILVVEDYHKQARVKLPDVHLHAVFHAAIENQIAEGLEDVIEALERLQFQGLDRHEAIHAIASVLLEQISDVMENPEPFIILGPPNYAYLQEVRKLTKRSWYRKYGKKRRRRG
;
A
#
# COMPACT_ATOMS: atom_id res chain seq x y z
N MET A 1 35.35 -5.02 -5.07
CA MET A 1 34.09 -5.65 -4.64
C MET A 1 33.06 -5.12 -5.60
N ASP A 2 32.60 -5.98 -6.52
CA ASP A 2 31.56 -5.62 -7.48
C ASP A 2 30.22 -5.57 -6.74
N PHE A 3 29.71 -4.36 -6.53
CA PHE A 3 28.39 -4.12 -5.94
C PHE A 3 27.24 -4.44 -6.92
N ASP A 4 27.54 -4.78 -8.17
CA ASP A 4 26.55 -5.01 -9.23
C ASP A 4 26.07 -6.48 -9.32
N SER A 5 26.64 -7.40 -8.53
CA SER A 5 26.44 -8.85 -8.73
C SER A 5 25.35 -9.50 -7.86
N GLU A 6 24.72 -8.77 -6.93
CA GLU A 6 23.68 -9.35 -6.04
C GLU A 6 22.26 -8.79 -6.25
N PHE A 7 22.04 -7.93 -7.24
CA PHE A 7 20.69 -7.58 -7.69
C PHE A 7 20.06 -8.78 -8.43
N LYS A 8 19.59 -9.76 -7.66
CA LYS A 8 18.62 -10.71 -8.18
C LYS A 8 17.38 -9.88 -8.51
N ALA A 9 17.10 -9.70 -9.80
CA ALA A 9 15.96 -8.94 -10.29
C ALA A 9 14.66 -9.57 -9.78
N PHE A 10 14.21 -9.15 -8.60
CA PHE A 10 12.87 -9.46 -8.13
C PHE A 10 11.91 -8.69 -9.04
N GLU A 11 11.18 -9.43 -9.86
CA GLU A 11 10.19 -8.84 -10.76
C GLU A 11 8.91 -8.57 -9.98
N TYR A 12 8.68 -7.30 -9.64
CA TYR A 12 7.49 -6.86 -8.94
C TYR A 12 6.37 -6.54 -9.93
N ASP A 13 5.20 -7.16 -9.74
CA ASP A 13 3.93 -6.75 -10.37
C ASP A 13 2.83 -6.68 -9.29
N PRO A 14 2.28 -5.50 -8.97
CA PRO A 14 1.24 -5.35 -7.95
C PRO A 14 -0.05 -6.11 -8.29
N ASN A 15 -0.26 -6.49 -9.55
CA ASN A 15 -1.42 -7.28 -9.97
C ASN A 15 -1.24 -8.79 -9.77
N GLN A 16 -0.02 -9.26 -9.49
CA GLN A 16 0.24 -10.67 -9.20
C GLN A 16 0.36 -10.92 -7.70
N PRO A 17 0.09 -12.15 -7.24
CA PRO A 17 0.44 -12.56 -5.89
C PRO A 17 1.94 -12.37 -5.63
N LEU A 18 2.27 -11.82 -4.47
CA LEU A 18 3.64 -11.59 -4.04
C LEU A 18 4.32 -12.93 -3.69
N ASP A 19 5.55 -13.15 -4.17
CA ASP A 19 6.42 -14.20 -3.62
C ASP A 19 6.93 -13.73 -2.25
N VAL A 20 6.22 -14.15 -1.20
CA VAL A 20 6.48 -13.75 0.19
C VAL A 20 7.90 -14.10 0.63
N GLU A 21 8.41 -15.28 0.26
CA GLU A 21 9.74 -15.71 0.70
C GLU A 21 10.82 -14.86 0.03
N ALA A 22 10.69 -14.59 -1.27
CA ALA A 22 11.64 -13.75 -1.99
C ALA A 22 11.53 -12.27 -1.56
N TRP A 23 10.33 -11.77 -1.30
CA TRP A 23 10.10 -10.40 -0.83
C TRP A 23 10.72 -10.13 0.54
N LEU A 24 10.53 -11.05 1.50
CA LEU A 24 11.06 -10.90 2.85
C LEU A 24 12.60 -11.02 2.92
N LYS A 25 13.26 -11.52 1.86
CA LYS A 25 14.72 -11.53 1.73
C LYS A 25 15.31 -10.20 1.29
N LEU A 26 14.53 -9.37 0.60
CA LEU A 26 14.95 -8.02 0.22
C LEU A 26 15.04 -7.13 1.46
N ASP A 27 15.98 -6.20 1.47
CA ASP A 27 15.97 -5.10 2.43
C ASP A 27 14.87 -4.06 2.10
N GLU A 28 14.62 -3.11 3.01
CA GLU A 28 13.58 -2.10 2.85
C GLU A 28 13.77 -1.24 1.58
N MET A 29 15.01 -0.85 1.27
CA MET A 29 15.31 -0.03 0.11
C MET A 29 15.14 -0.83 -1.18
N GLU A 30 15.58 -2.08 -1.20
CA GLU A 30 15.38 -2.99 -2.34
C GLU A 30 13.89 -3.18 -2.65
N ARG A 31 13.04 -3.38 -1.62
CA ARG A 31 11.58 -3.47 -1.78
C ARG A 31 10.99 -2.19 -2.38
N ILE A 32 11.45 -1.03 -1.94
CA ILE A 32 11.00 0.26 -2.50
C ILE A 32 11.46 0.39 -3.96
N LEU A 33 12.72 0.06 -4.26
CA LEU A 33 13.29 0.19 -5.60
C LEU A 33 12.58 -0.69 -6.64
N VAL A 34 12.27 -1.95 -6.33
CA VAL A 34 11.57 -2.84 -7.28
C VAL A 34 10.16 -2.34 -7.59
N VAL A 35 9.48 -1.75 -6.61
CA VAL A 35 8.17 -1.12 -6.81
C VAL A 35 8.28 0.16 -7.62
N GLU A 36 9.28 1.00 -7.32
CA GLU A 36 9.54 2.25 -8.01
C GLU A 36 9.84 1.98 -9.50
N ASP A 37 10.66 0.97 -9.77
CA ASP A 37 11.01 0.54 -11.13
C ASP A 37 9.80 0.05 -11.92
N TYR A 38 8.90 -0.73 -11.32
CA TYR A 38 7.64 -1.10 -11.96
C TYR A 38 6.85 0.15 -12.39
N HIS A 39 6.68 1.13 -11.50
CA HIS A 39 5.88 2.32 -11.79
C HIS A 39 6.54 3.25 -12.81
N LYS A 40 7.88 3.36 -12.80
CA LYS A 40 8.66 4.06 -13.83
C LYS A 40 8.46 3.42 -15.20
N GLN A 41 8.53 2.08 -15.28
CA GLN A 41 8.34 1.33 -16.52
C GLN A 41 6.91 1.40 -17.04
N ALA A 42 5.92 1.41 -16.15
CA ALA A 42 4.50 1.59 -16.48
C ALA A 42 4.18 3.01 -17.01
N ARG A 43 5.12 3.97 -16.91
CA ARG A 43 5.01 5.37 -17.36
C ARG A 43 3.77 6.09 -16.80
N VAL A 44 3.36 5.73 -15.59
CA VAL A 44 2.26 6.39 -14.88
C VAL A 44 2.72 7.76 -14.40
N LYS A 45 1.92 8.80 -14.63
CA LYS A 45 2.19 10.14 -14.07
C LYS A 45 1.83 10.15 -12.59
N LEU A 46 2.84 10.07 -11.73
CA LEU A 46 2.72 10.20 -10.29
C LEU A 46 3.35 11.53 -9.83
N PRO A 47 2.81 12.19 -8.78
CA PRO A 47 3.41 13.39 -8.23
C PRO A 47 4.83 13.15 -7.68
N ASP A 48 5.01 12.01 -7.00
CA ASP A 48 6.28 11.51 -6.48
C ASP A 48 6.25 9.98 -6.56
N VAL A 49 7.11 9.40 -7.40
CA VAL A 49 7.16 7.95 -7.63
C VAL A 49 7.79 7.21 -6.45
N HIS A 50 8.74 7.85 -5.76
CA HIS A 50 9.43 7.24 -4.62
C HIS A 50 8.47 7.14 -3.43
N LEU A 51 7.77 8.23 -3.10
CA LEU A 51 6.77 8.21 -2.03
C LEU A 51 5.63 7.21 -2.34
N HIS A 52 5.22 7.11 -3.61
CA HIS A 52 4.25 6.10 -4.02
C HIS A 52 4.77 4.67 -3.77
N ALA A 53 6.02 4.40 -4.13
CA ALA A 53 6.66 3.11 -3.92
C ALA A 53 6.79 2.75 -2.44
N VAL A 54 7.12 3.72 -1.57
CA VAL A 54 7.15 3.53 -0.11
C VAL A 54 5.80 3.02 0.42
N PHE A 55 4.68 3.61 -0.01
CA PHE A 55 3.36 3.18 0.45
C PHE A 55 2.96 1.80 -0.07
N HIS A 56 3.30 1.46 -1.31
CA HIS A 56 3.14 0.09 -1.80
C HIS A 56 3.96 -0.89 -0.99
N ALA A 57 5.26 -0.64 -0.81
CA ALA A 57 6.13 -1.51 -0.05
C ALA A 57 5.64 -1.70 1.40
N ALA A 58 5.10 -0.66 2.04
CA ALA A 58 4.50 -0.75 3.36
C ALA A 58 3.29 -1.70 3.41
N ILE A 59 2.39 -1.65 2.42
CA ILE A 59 1.24 -2.56 2.36
C ILE A 59 1.67 -3.98 1.99
N GLU A 60 2.61 -4.13 1.04
CA GLU A 60 3.17 -5.44 0.68
C GLU A 60 3.88 -6.11 1.85
N ASN A 61 4.61 -5.34 2.67
CA ASN A 61 5.20 -5.83 3.92
C ASN A 61 4.13 -6.35 4.87
N GLN A 62 3.04 -5.60 5.10
CA GLN A 62 1.94 -6.04 5.97
C GLN A 62 1.30 -7.34 5.47
N ILE A 63 1.16 -7.51 4.15
CA ILE A 63 0.66 -8.73 3.54
C ILE A 63 1.66 -9.89 3.74
N ALA A 64 2.94 -9.65 3.45
CA ALA A 64 4.01 -10.65 3.56
C ALA A 64 4.24 -11.11 5.01
N GLU A 65 4.08 -10.21 5.98
CA GLU A 65 4.22 -10.47 7.41
C GLU A 65 2.97 -11.14 8.03
N GLY A 66 1.91 -11.35 7.26
CA GLY A 66 0.73 -12.09 7.74
C GLY A 66 -0.25 -11.25 8.54
N LEU A 67 -0.32 -9.93 8.32
CA LEU A 67 -1.25 -9.07 9.06
C LEU A 67 -2.70 -9.34 8.63
N GLU A 68 -3.41 -10.14 9.42
CA GLU A 68 -4.74 -10.70 9.11
C GLU A 68 -5.74 -9.66 8.59
N ASP A 69 -5.89 -8.53 9.29
CA ASP A 69 -6.84 -7.48 8.91
C ASP A 69 -6.59 -6.89 7.50
N VAL A 70 -5.32 -6.80 7.10
CA VAL A 70 -4.89 -6.29 5.80
C VAL A 70 -5.11 -7.34 4.71
N ILE A 71 -4.79 -8.60 5.00
CA ILE A 71 -5.04 -9.73 4.10
C ILE A 71 -6.54 -9.88 3.83
N GLU A 72 -7.36 -9.90 4.88
CA GLU A 72 -8.82 -9.97 4.75
C GLU A 72 -9.39 -8.77 3.99
N ALA A 73 -8.82 -7.57 4.17
CA ALA A 73 -9.20 -6.40 3.39
C ALA A 73 -8.83 -6.54 1.92
N LEU A 74 -7.63 -7.01 1.61
CA LEU A 74 -7.19 -7.25 0.24
C LEU A 74 -8.14 -8.23 -0.47
N GLU A 75 -8.37 -9.39 0.13
CA GLU A 75 -9.27 -10.43 -0.42
C GLU A 75 -10.69 -9.90 -0.63
N ARG A 76 -11.23 -9.18 0.37
CA ARG A 76 -12.57 -8.58 0.29
C ARG A 76 -12.66 -7.56 -0.84
N LEU A 77 -11.66 -6.72 -1.02
CA LEU A 77 -11.64 -5.70 -2.07
C LEU A 77 -11.52 -6.32 -3.46
N GLN A 78 -10.70 -7.36 -3.62
CA GLN A 78 -10.60 -8.13 -4.85
C GLN A 78 -11.91 -8.86 -5.17
N PHE A 79 -12.57 -9.45 -4.17
CA PHE A 79 -13.90 -10.05 -4.32
C PHE A 79 -14.96 -9.03 -4.77
N GLN A 80 -14.82 -7.77 -4.37
CA GLN A 80 -15.67 -6.66 -4.82
C GLN A 80 -15.30 -6.14 -6.22
N GLY A 81 -14.32 -6.76 -6.87
CA GLY A 81 -13.89 -6.50 -8.24
C GLY A 81 -12.96 -5.31 -8.38
N LEU A 82 -12.13 -5.03 -7.37
CA LEU A 82 -10.89 -4.27 -7.59
C LEU A 82 -9.80 -5.24 -8.07
N ASP A 83 -8.90 -4.78 -8.93
CA ASP A 83 -7.65 -5.52 -9.11
C ASP A 83 -6.77 -5.41 -7.85
N ARG A 84 -5.71 -6.22 -7.76
CA ARG A 84 -4.85 -6.25 -6.57
C ARG A 84 -4.12 -4.91 -6.38
N HIS A 85 -3.76 -4.24 -7.48
CA HIS A 85 -3.11 -2.93 -7.44
C HIS A 85 -4.04 -1.84 -6.88
N GLU A 86 -5.29 -1.80 -7.34
CA GLU A 86 -6.35 -0.93 -6.82
C GLU A 86 -6.65 -1.23 -5.34
N ALA A 87 -6.67 -2.50 -4.95
CA ALA A 87 -6.88 -2.89 -3.56
C ALA A 87 -5.73 -2.42 -2.65
N ILE A 88 -4.48 -2.52 -3.10
CA ILE A 88 -3.32 -1.96 -2.39
C ILE A 88 -3.44 -0.43 -2.29
N HIS A 89 -3.81 0.27 -3.36
CA HIS A 89 -4.07 1.73 -3.30
C HIS A 89 -5.17 2.07 -2.29
N ALA A 90 -6.22 1.25 -2.20
CA ALA A 90 -7.30 1.48 -1.27
C ALA A 90 -6.83 1.35 0.19
N ILE A 91 -6.06 0.32 0.52
CA ILE A 91 -5.52 0.12 1.87
C ILE A 91 -4.49 1.21 2.20
N ALA A 92 -3.58 1.53 1.28
CA ALA A 92 -2.60 2.61 1.43
C ALA A 92 -3.25 3.97 1.68
N SER A 93 -4.43 4.23 1.10
CA SER A 93 -5.17 5.48 1.36
C SER A 93 -5.60 5.61 2.83
N VAL A 94 -5.93 4.50 3.50
CA VAL A 94 -6.27 4.49 4.93
C VAL A 94 -5.02 4.73 5.78
N LEU A 95 -3.88 4.12 5.41
CA LEU A 95 -2.61 4.35 6.09
C LEU A 95 -2.17 5.82 6.00
N LEU A 96 -2.30 6.44 4.82
CA LEU A 96 -1.94 7.84 4.61
C LEU A 96 -2.81 8.79 5.45
N GLU A 97 -4.10 8.50 5.59
CA GLU A 97 -4.99 9.28 6.46
C GLU A 97 -4.59 9.16 7.93
N GLN A 98 -4.26 7.95 8.40
CA GLN A 98 -3.77 7.76 9.76
C GLN A 98 -2.49 8.56 10.04
N ILE A 99 -1.55 8.58 9.07
CA ILE A 99 -0.33 9.38 9.19
C ILE A 99 -0.66 10.88 9.23
N SER A 100 -1.53 11.35 8.35
CA SER A 100 -1.97 12.75 8.30
C SER A 100 -2.60 13.17 9.63
N ASP A 101 -3.49 12.34 10.18
CA ASP A 101 -4.19 12.63 11.45
C ASP A 101 -3.20 12.73 12.62
N VAL A 102 -2.19 11.85 12.68
CA VAL A 102 -1.13 11.90 13.70
C VAL A 102 -0.23 13.12 13.54
N MET A 103 0.07 13.54 12.30
CA MET A 103 0.87 14.73 12.05
C MET A 103 0.12 16.03 12.40
N GLU A 104 -1.20 16.08 12.16
CA GLU A 104 -2.03 17.24 12.48
C GLU A 104 -2.39 17.32 13.97
N ASN A 105 -2.56 16.17 14.62
CA ASN A 105 -2.96 16.06 16.02
C ASN A 105 -1.95 15.20 16.80
N PRO A 106 -0.75 15.73 17.11
CA PRO A 106 0.29 14.99 17.82
C PRO A 106 -0.07 14.88 19.31
N GLU A 107 -1.08 14.08 19.65
CA GLU A 107 -1.31 13.64 21.02
C GLU A 107 -0.16 12.72 21.47
N PRO A 108 0.23 12.72 22.75
CA PRO A 108 1.32 11.87 23.22
C PRO A 108 0.99 10.40 22.95
N PHE A 109 1.93 9.73 22.28
CA PHE A 109 1.95 8.34 21.78
C PHE A 109 1.57 7.25 22.83
N ILE A 110 1.26 7.65 24.06
CA ILE A 110 1.09 6.83 25.25
C ILE A 110 -0.41 6.56 25.58
N ILE A 111 -1.37 7.33 25.05
CA ILE A 111 -2.79 7.25 25.50
C ILE A 111 -3.69 6.34 24.61
N LEU A 112 -3.27 5.97 23.39
CA LEU A 112 -4.14 5.32 22.40
C LEU A 112 -3.83 3.83 22.14
N GLY A 113 -3.60 3.02 23.19
CA GLY A 113 -3.33 1.58 23.01
C GLY A 113 -2.15 1.29 22.06
N PRO A 114 -1.97 0.05 21.55
CA PRO A 114 -0.95 -0.20 20.55
C PRO A 114 -1.24 0.65 19.30
N PRO A 115 -0.26 1.39 18.74
CA PRO A 115 -0.42 2.42 17.69
C PRO A 115 -1.07 2.00 16.36
N ASN A 116 -1.58 0.77 16.28
CA ASN A 116 -2.17 0.17 15.07
C ASN A 116 -3.69 -0.04 15.17
N TYR A 117 -4.35 0.17 16.32
CA TYR A 117 -5.77 -0.23 16.46
C TYR A 117 -6.75 0.61 15.62
N ALA A 118 -6.55 1.94 15.54
CA ALA A 118 -7.41 2.82 14.75
C ALA A 118 -7.26 2.55 13.24
N TYR A 119 -6.02 2.45 12.76
CA TYR A 119 -5.70 2.05 11.39
C TYR A 119 -6.37 0.72 11.01
N LEU A 120 -6.16 -0.34 11.81
CA LEU A 120 -6.70 -1.67 11.51
C LEU A 120 -8.23 -1.71 11.57
N GLN A 121 -8.85 -0.92 12.46
CA GLN A 121 -10.30 -0.77 12.46
C GLN A 121 -10.85 -0.18 11.16
N GLU A 122 -10.17 0.82 10.60
CA GLU A 122 -10.60 1.44 9.34
C GLU A 122 -10.32 0.52 8.14
N VAL A 123 -9.20 -0.23 8.16
CA VAL A 123 -8.91 -1.29 7.17
C VAL A 123 -9.99 -2.37 7.19
N ARG A 124 -10.45 -2.83 8.36
CA ARG A 124 -11.55 -3.80 8.50
C ARG A 124 -12.87 -3.32 7.88
N LYS A 125 -13.16 -2.02 8.00
CA LYS A 125 -14.40 -1.41 7.47
C LYS A 125 -14.27 -1.05 5.98
N LEU A 126 -13.07 -1.10 5.42
CA LEU A 126 -12.81 -0.68 4.04
C LEU A 126 -13.55 -1.59 3.04
N THR A 127 -14.24 -0.96 2.10
CA THR A 127 -14.93 -1.61 0.97
C THR A 127 -14.68 -0.79 -0.28
N LYS A 128 -14.78 -1.40 -1.46
CA LYS A 128 -14.74 -0.71 -2.75
C LYS A 128 -15.72 0.45 -2.81
N ARG A 129 -16.94 0.25 -2.26
CA ARG A 129 -17.97 1.30 -2.21
C ARG A 129 -17.57 2.47 -1.33
N SER A 130 -17.05 2.23 -0.13
CA SER A 130 -16.62 3.31 0.77
C SER A 130 -15.40 4.03 0.21
N TRP A 131 -14.46 3.30 -0.40
CA TRP A 131 -13.28 3.86 -1.07
C TRP A 131 -13.65 4.75 -2.26
N TYR A 132 -14.45 4.27 -3.21
CA TYR A 132 -14.90 5.08 -4.36
C TYR A 132 -15.80 6.25 -3.95
N ARG A 133 -16.58 6.13 -2.88
CA ARG A 133 -17.35 7.28 -2.36
C ARG A 133 -16.43 8.41 -1.90
N LYS A 134 -15.26 8.08 -1.34
CA LYS A 134 -14.31 9.04 -0.79
C LYS A 134 -13.35 9.60 -1.85
N TYR A 135 -12.78 8.71 -2.69
CA TYR A 135 -11.70 9.04 -3.63
C TYR A 135 -12.08 8.94 -5.10
N GLY A 136 -13.27 8.43 -5.42
CA GLY A 136 -13.74 8.33 -6.80
C GLY A 136 -13.80 9.71 -7.46
N LYS A 137 -13.44 9.79 -8.74
CA LYS A 137 -13.54 11.03 -9.52
C LYS A 137 -14.97 11.55 -9.45
N LYS A 138 -15.17 12.76 -8.90
CA LYS A 138 -16.45 13.48 -9.04
C LYS A 138 -16.75 13.59 -10.54
N ARG A 139 -17.80 12.93 -11.02
CA ARG A 139 -18.29 13.14 -12.39
C ARG A 139 -18.56 14.63 -12.54
N ARG A 140 -17.80 15.33 -13.41
CA ARG A 140 -18.17 16.67 -13.85
C ARG A 140 -19.55 16.52 -14.49
N ARG A 141 -20.59 17.08 -13.88
CA ARG A 141 -21.86 17.30 -14.56
C ARG A 141 -21.53 18.19 -15.76
N ARG A 142 -21.67 17.66 -16.98
CA ARG A 142 -21.74 18.47 -18.18
C ARG A 142 -23.07 19.23 -18.07
N GLY A 143 -22.99 20.50 -17.71
CA GLY A 143 -24.04 21.49 -17.90
C GLY A 143 -23.64 22.38 -19.06
#